data_AF-V8AQC0-F1
#
_entry.id   AF-V8AQC0-F1
#
_cell.length_a   1.000
_cell.length_b   1.000
_cell.length_c   1.000
_cell.angle_alpha   90.00
_cell.angle_beta   90.00
_cell.angle_gamma   90.00
#
_symmetry.space_group_name_H-M   'P 1'
#
loop_
_entity.id
_entity.type
_entity.pdbx_description
1 polymer ?
#
loop_
_entity_poly.entity_id
_entity_poly.type
_entity_poly.pdbx_seq_one_letter_code
_entity_poly.pdbx_strand_id
1 'polypeptide(L)'
;MGMGLIATGSSVNTTNQSEIDRAYDKLLQLTPNVKAILGDEIMSYMINNETPLSVVYSGQASEMTSSNEHLHYVVPARTNIWYDNLTIPKTSKNTKAAYALSTSCKNQKMQRPMLNT
;
A
#
# COMPACT_ATOMS: atom_id res chain seq x y z
N MET A 1 5.87 4.84 9.58
CA MET A 1 7.04 5.73 9.45
C MET A 1 7.08 6.54 8.15
N GLY A 2 6.97 5.94 6.96
CA GLY A 2 7.13 6.65 5.67
C GLY A 2 6.32 7.94 5.49
N MET A 3 5.02 7.93 5.83
CA MET A 3 4.17 9.13 5.79
C MET A 3 4.70 10.26 6.68
N GLY A 4 5.17 9.96 7.90
CA GLY A 4 5.73 10.95 8.82
C GLY A 4 7.06 11.54 8.31
N LEU A 5 7.89 10.71 7.68
CA LEU A 5 9.13 11.17 7.03
C LEU A 5 8.81 12.12 5.86
N ILE A 6 7.80 11.79 5.04
CA ILE A 6 7.37 12.67 3.95
C ILE A 6 6.88 14.02 4.50
N ALA A 7 6.00 13.97 5.50
CA ALA A 7 5.40 15.14 6.13
C ALA A 7 6.42 16.08 6.78
N THR A 8 7.55 15.55 7.26
CA THR A 8 8.64 16.33 7.87
C THR A 8 9.74 16.73 6.89
N GLY A 9 9.58 16.43 5.60
CA GLY A 9 10.56 16.80 4.56
C GLY A 9 11.73 15.84 4.39
N SER A 10 11.77 14.75 5.16
CA SER A 10 12.85 13.75 5.12
C SER A 10 12.67 12.72 3.99
N SER A 11 13.77 12.05 3.64
CA SER A 11 13.74 10.90 2.74
C SER A 11 13.02 9.72 3.40
N VAL A 12 12.20 8.99 2.64
CA VAL A 12 11.56 7.75 3.13
C VAL A 12 12.56 6.62 3.40
N ASN A 13 13.78 6.73 2.85
CA ASN A 13 14.87 5.77 3.02
C ASN A 13 15.96 6.30 3.96
N THR A 14 15.68 7.33 4.76
CA THR A 14 16.67 7.87 5.70
C THR A 14 17.06 6.84 6.76
N THR A 15 18.34 6.85 7.14
CA THR A 15 18.86 6.10 8.29
C THR A 15 19.32 7.05 9.41
N ASN A 16 19.03 8.35 9.29
CA ASN A 16 19.38 9.34 10.29
C ASN A 16 18.39 9.31 11.44
N GLN A 17 18.87 9.01 12.64
CA GLN A 17 18.03 8.90 13.83
C GLN A 17 17.26 10.18 14.16
N SER A 18 17.86 11.37 14.01
CA SER A 18 17.16 12.62 14.32
C SER A 18 15.97 12.89 13.38
N GLU A 19 16.08 12.46 12.12
CA GLU A 19 14.97 12.56 11.16
C GLU A 19 13.85 11.58 11.48
N ILE A 20 14.23 10.37 11.91
CA ILE A 20 13.32 9.31 12.35
C ILE A 20 12.54 9.76 13.59
N ASP A 21 13.22 10.31 14.59
CA ASP A 21 12.62 10.79 15.85
C ASP A 21 11.63 11.93 15.57
N ARG A 22 12.01 12.89 14.72
CA ARG A 22 11.11 13.98 14.32
C ARG A 22 9.86 13.47 13.60
N ALA A 23 10.00 12.45 12.74
CA ALA A 23 8.86 11.83 12.07
C ALA A 23 7.97 11.05 13.05
N TYR A 24 8.57 10.39 14.04
CA TYR A 24 7.85 9.70 15.12
C TYR A 24 7.03 10.69 15.95
N ASP A 25 7.63 11.79 16.41
CA ASP A 25 6.92 12.83 17.18
C ASP A 25 5.76 13.43 16.38
N LYS A 26 5.94 13.61 15.07
CA LYS A 26 4.86 14.07 14.19
C LYS A 26 3.71 13.06 14.10
N LEU A 27 4.02 11.76 14.08
CA LEU A 27 3.01 10.71 14.09
C LEU A 27 2.31 10.61 15.45
N LEU A 28 3.00 10.83 16.56
CA LEU A 28 2.39 10.90 17.89
C LEU A 28 1.33 12.00 17.96
N GLN A 29 1.60 13.18 17.39
CA GLN A 29 0.61 14.27 17.30
C GLN A 29 -0.62 13.91 16.47
N LEU A 30 -0.50 12.95 15.54
CA LEU A 30 -1.61 12.49 14.70
C LEU A 30 -2.54 11.51 15.45
N THR A 31 -2.05 10.84 16.51
CA THR A 31 -2.78 9.78 17.22
C THR A 31 -4.20 10.13 17.66
N PRO A 32 -4.54 11.36 18.11
CA PRO A 32 -5.92 11.68 18.50
C PRO A 32 -6.92 11.63 17.34
N ASN A 33 -6.43 11.71 16.09
CA ASN A 33 -7.24 11.65 14.88
C ASN A 33 -7.31 10.23 14.28
N VAL A 34 -6.60 9.26 14.86
CA VAL A 34 -6.55 7.88 14.34
C VAL A 34 -7.66 7.06 14.97
N LYS A 35 -8.66 6.69 14.17
CA LYS A 35 -9.74 5.79 14.60
C LYS A 35 -9.25 4.35 14.80
N ALA A 36 -8.47 3.83 13.85
CA ALA A 36 -7.92 2.48 13.89
C ALA A 36 -6.68 2.35 12.97
N ILE A 37 -5.87 1.32 13.22
CA ILE A 37 -4.78 0.89 12.33
C ILE A 37 -5.15 -0.52 11.88
N LEU A 38 -5.50 -0.66 10.60
CA LEU A 38 -6.07 -1.88 10.01
C LEU A 38 -5.28 -2.30 8.77
N GLY A 39 -5.40 -3.57 8.38
CA GLY A 39 -4.86 -4.11 7.14
C GLY A 39 -5.88 -3.99 6.01
N ASP A 40 -6.44 -5.13 5.60
CA ASP A 40 -7.43 -5.19 4.52
C ASP A 40 -8.83 -4.79 4.98
N GLU A 41 -9.11 -4.86 6.28
CA GLU A 41 -10.41 -4.51 6.87
C GLU A 41 -10.77 -3.02 6.68
N ILE A 42 -9.80 -2.18 6.34
CA ILE A 42 -10.00 -0.77 6.05
C ILE A 42 -10.95 -0.53 4.88
N MET A 43 -11.02 -1.47 3.92
CA MET A 43 -11.90 -1.33 2.76
C MET A 43 -13.36 -1.26 3.16
N SER A 44 -13.81 -2.15 4.04
CA SER A 44 -15.18 -2.14 4.57
C SER A 44 -15.51 -0.85 5.32
N TYR A 45 -14.57 -0.31 6.09
CA TYR A 45 -14.77 0.94 6.84
C TYR A 45 -15.00 2.13 5.89
N MET A 46 -14.26 2.19 4.78
CA MET A 46 -14.39 3.28 3.81
C MET A 46 -15.64 3.13 2.96
N ILE A 47 -15.92 1.91 2.46
CA ILE A 47 -17.10 1.64 1.62
C ILE A 47 -18.39 1.95 2.39
N ASN A 48 -18.46 1.57 3.67
CA ASN A 48 -19.63 1.83 4.53
C ASN A 48 -19.67 3.24 5.14
N ASN A 49 -18.79 4.16 4.72
CA ASN A 49 -18.70 5.53 5.22
C ASN A 49 -18.45 5.64 6.75
N GLU A 50 -17.80 4.66 7.35
CA GLU A 50 -17.49 4.68 8.79
C GLU A 50 -16.31 5.59 9.15
N THR A 51 -15.46 5.91 8.17
CA THR A 51 -14.31 6.78 8.32
C THR A 51 -14.20 7.70 7.11
N PRO A 52 -13.94 9.01 7.28
CA PRO A 52 -13.90 9.96 6.16
C PRO A 52 -12.57 9.94 5.38
N LEU A 53 -11.50 9.36 5.93
CA LEU A 53 -10.17 9.36 5.33
C LEU A 53 -9.38 8.11 5.75
N SER A 54 -8.67 7.51 4.81
CA SER A 54 -7.73 6.43 5.05
C SER A 54 -6.43 6.62 4.26
N VAL A 55 -5.37 5.94 4.72
CA VAL A 55 -4.10 5.84 3.99
C VAL A 55 -3.98 4.40 3.52
N VAL A 56 -4.08 4.19 2.21
CA VAL A 56 -4.12 2.85 1.58
C VAL A 56 -3.22 2.79 0.35
N TYR A 57 -2.90 1.57 -0.09
CA TYR A 57 -2.24 1.35 -1.38
C TYR A 57 -3.22 1.51 -2.55
N SER A 58 -2.69 1.78 -3.74
CA SER A 58 -3.48 2.05 -4.95
C SER A 58 -4.39 0.88 -5.36
N GLY A 59 -4.00 -0.37 -5.09
CA GLY A 59 -4.85 -1.54 -5.37
C GLY A 59 -6.15 -1.52 -4.56
N GLN A 60 -6.04 -1.35 -3.24
CA GLN A 60 -7.19 -1.22 -2.34
C GLN A 60 -8.03 0.01 -2.69
N ALA A 61 -7.38 1.13 -3.05
CA ALA A 61 -8.09 2.33 -3.48
C ALA A 61 -8.96 2.08 -4.72
N SER A 62 -8.43 1.36 -5.72
CA SER A 62 -9.17 0.99 -6.94
C SER A 62 -10.45 0.23 -6.60
N GLU A 63 -10.35 -0.80 -5.75
CA GLU A 63 -11.49 -1.62 -5.30
C GLU A 63 -12.52 -0.81 -4.50
N MET A 64 -12.07 0.08 -3.62
CA MET A 64 -12.98 0.92 -2.85
C MET A 64 -13.71 1.94 -3.73
N THR A 65 -13.01 2.59 -4.67
CA THR A 65 -13.61 3.60 -5.56
C THR A 65 -14.53 2.99 -6.62
N SER A 66 -14.33 1.71 -6.99
CA SER A 66 -15.28 1.00 -7.85
C SER A 66 -16.55 0.59 -7.10
N SER A 67 -16.45 0.41 -5.78
CA SER A 67 -17.57 0.01 -4.91
C SER A 67 -18.39 1.19 -4.37
N ASN A 68 -17.81 2.38 -4.23
CA ASN A 68 -18.48 3.58 -3.73
C ASN A 68 -18.01 4.83 -4.49
N GLU A 69 -18.92 5.43 -5.27
CA GLU A 69 -18.65 6.58 -6.16
C GLU A 69 -18.29 7.88 -5.43
N HIS A 70 -18.57 7.98 -4.12
CA HIS A 70 -18.22 9.13 -3.30
C HIS A 70 -16.77 9.09 -2.80
N LEU A 71 -16.09 7.95 -2.96
CA LEU A 71 -14.68 7.82 -2.58
C LEU A 71 -13.78 8.35 -3.69
N HIS A 72 -12.75 9.09 -3.28
CA HIS A 72 -11.74 9.63 -4.17
C HIS A 72 -10.36 9.23 -3.69
N TYR A 73 -9.49 8.84 -4.63
CA TYR A 73 -8.09 8.54 -4.35
C TYR A 73 -7.20 9.70 -4.78
N VAL A 74 -6.31 10.14 -3.90
CA VAL A 74 -5.39 11.25 -4.15
C VAL A 74 -3.96 10.80 -3.86
N VAL A 75 -3.06 11.05 -4.81
CA VAL A 75 -1.62 10.82 -4.66
C VAL A 75 -0.95 12.17 -4.38
N PRO A 76 -0.36 12.38 -3.18
CA PRO A 76 0.40 13.59 -2.88
C PRO A 76 1.65 13.71 -3.76
N ALA A 77 2.16 14.94 -3.93
CA ALA A 77 3.33 15.22 -4.77
C ALA A 77 4.60 14.40 -4.40
N ARG A 78 4.72 14.00 -3.13
CA ARG A 78 5.73 13.06 -2.66
C ARG A 78 5.03 11.86 -2.02
N THR A 79 5.30 10.67 -2.55
CA THR A 79 4.67 9.42 -2.10
C THR A 79 5.63 8.23 -2.23
N ASN A 80 5.18 7.06 -1.80
CA ASN A 80 5.82 5.79 -2.07
C ASN A 80 5.44 5.28 -3.48
N ILE A 81 6.43 4.77 -4.21
CA ILE A 81 6.22 3.94 -5.40
C ILE A 81 6.71 2.54 -5.03
N TRP A 82 5.87 1.54 -5.26
CA TRP A 82 6.13 0.15 -4.88
C TRP A 82 5.90 -0.77 -6.07
N TYR A 83 6.59 -1.91 -6.04
CA TYR A 83 6.47 -2.96 -7.05
C TYR A 83 6.48 -4.31 -6.34
N ASP A 84 5.42 -5.09 -6.54
CA ASP A 84 5.40 -6.48 -6.13
C ASP A 84 6.08 -7.34 -7.20
N ASN A 85 7.04 -8.16 -6.75
CA ASN A 85 7.84 -9.00 -7.62
C ASN A 85 7.72 -10.46 -7.21
N LEU A 86 7.54 -11.34 -8.19
CA LEU A 86 7.62 -12.78 -7.99
C LEU A 86 9.08 -13.20 -7.82
N THR A 87 9.38 -13.89 -6.71
CA THR A 87 10.69 -14.48 -6.42
C THR A 87 10.53 -15.95 -6.04
N ILE A 88 11.51 -16.79 -6.41
CA ILE A 88 11.56 -18.21 -6.01
C ILE A 88 12.59 -18.35 -4.87
N PRO A 89 12.18 -18.65 -3.62
CA PRO A 89 13.11 -18.83 -2.52
C PRO A 89 14.07 -20.01 -2.75
N LYS A 90 15.31 -19.90 -2.25
CA LYS A 90 16.30 -20.99 -2.32
C LYS A 90 15.83 -22.29 -1.65
N THR A 91 14.88 -22.19 -0.73
CA THR A 91 14.29 -23.31 0.03
C THR A 91 13.08 -23.95 -0.66
N SER A 92 12.74 -23.53 -1.88
CA SER A 92 11.58 -24.06 -2.60
C SER A 92 11.69 -25.58 -2.79
N LYS A 93 10.71 -26.32 -2.29
CA LYS A 93 10.61 -27.77 -2.46
C LYS A 93 10.05 -28.15 -3.84
N ASN A 94 9.46 -27.19 -4.56
CA ASN A 94 8.85 -27.41 -5.87
C ASN A 94 9.21 -26.29 -6.85
N THR A 95 10.50 -26.20 -7.17
CA THR A 95 11.07 -25.16 -8.03
C THR A 95 10.48 -25.19 -9.44
N LYS A 96 10.19 -26.38 -9.99
CA LYS A 96 9.62 -26.53 -11.34
C LYS A 96 8.23 -25.90 -11.44
N ALA A 97 7.35 -26.16 -10.47
CA ALA A 97 6.03 -25.55 -10.44
C ALA A 97 6.11 -24.03 -10.23
N ALA A 98 7.04 -23.56 -9.40
CA ALA A 98 7.24 -22.12 -9.18
C ALA A 98 7.68 -21.38 -10.46
N TYR A 99 8.58 -21.98 -11.26
CA TYR A 99 8.95 -21.42 -12.57
C TYR A 99 7.79 -21.45 -13.58
N ALA A 100 6.99 -22.52 -13.57
CA ALA A 100 5.80 -22.61 -14.42
C ALA A 100 4.78 -21.51 -14.06
N LEU A 101 4.53 -21.29 -12.77
CA LEU A 101 3.66 -20.21 -12.28
C LEU A 101 4.21 -18.84 -12.69
N SER A 102 5.50 -18.56 -12.43
CA SER A 102 6.14 -17.30 -12.80
C SER A 102 6.05 -17.02 -14.30
N THR A 103 6.24 -18.04 -15.14
CA THR A 103 6.10 -17.92 -16.60
C THR A 103 4.65 -17.64 -16.99
N SER A 104 3.70 -18.31 -16.35
CA SER A 104 2.27 -18.11 -16.59
C SER A 104 1.83 -16.68 -16.24
N CYS A 105 2.29 -16.15 -15.10
CA CYS A 105 2.03 -14.77 -14.68
C CYS A 105 2.61 -13.70 -15.62
N LYS A 106 3.58 -14.04 -16.48
CA LYS A 106 4.12 -13.14 -17.52
C LYS A 106 3.29 -13.12 -18.81
N ASN A 107 2.33 -14.05 -18.95
CA ASN A 107 1.51 -14.14 -20.14
C ASN A 107 0.46 -13.01 -20.16
N GLN A 108 0.48 -12.19 -21.21
CA GLN A 108 -0.45 -11.06 -21.36
C GLN A 108 -1.93 -11.48 -21.31
N LYS A 109 -2.27 -12.68 -21.79
CA LYS A 109 -3.64 -13.21 -21.71
C LYS A 109 -4.08 -13.46 -20.27
N MET A 110 -3.16 -13.81 -19.37
CA MET A 110 -3.43 -13.96 -17.94
C MET A 110 -3.42 -12.61 -17.22
N GLN A 111 -2.52 -11.69 -17.59
CA GLN A 111 -2.37 -10.40 -16.90
C GLN A 111 -3.55 -9.45 -17.12
N ARG A 112 -4.05 -9.33 -18.36
CA ARG A 112 -5.10 -8.36 -18.71
C ARG A 112 -6.37 -8.46 -17.85
N PRO A 113 -6.98 -9.64 -17.63
CA PRO A 113 -8.15 -9.72 -16.75
C PRO A 113 -7.82 -9.45 -15.28
N MET A 114 -6.58 -9.67 -14.82
CA MET A 114 -6.16 -9.37 -13.44
C MET A 114 -5.93 -7.86 -13.20
N LEU A 115 -5.65 -7.09 -14.25
CA LEU A 115 -5.34 -5.65 -14.15
C LEU A 115 -6.56 -4.75 -14.43
N ASN A 116 -7.66 -5.32 -14.93
CA ASN A 116 -8.85 -4.60 -15.38
C ASN A 116 -10.08 -4.83 -14.48
N THR A 117 -9.87 -5.21 -13.22
CA THR A 117 -10.89 -5.17 -12.16
C THR A 117 -10.89 -3.81 -11.49
#